data_AF-A0A533Z270-F1
#
_entry.id   AF-A0A533Z270-F1
#
_cell.length_a   1.000
_cell.length_b   1.000
_cell.length_c   1.000
_cell.angle_alpha   90.00
_cell.angle_beta   90.00
_cell.angle_gamma   90.00
#
_symmetry.space_group_name_H-M   'P 1'
#
loop_
_entity.id
_entity.type
_entity.pdbx_description
1 polymer ?
#
loop_
_entity_poly.entity_id
_entity_poly.type
_entity_poly.pdbx_seq_one_letter_code
_entity_poly.pdbx_strand_id
1 'polypeptide(L)'
;MIAGELILACMLDVVLGDPRWLPHPVRLMGRVITWYDGCVRRAAHGPSGEQAAGIALALGLPAFTYAAGWLAIELAGRAHVMLGAVVWVVLAWTTIAARDLSDHALAVQLALDQGALARARQALAQIVGRDTDQL
;
A
#
# COMPACT_ATOMS: atom_id res chain seq x y z
N MET A 1 -6.91 -14.12 20.36
CA MET A 1 -7.82 -13.77 19.26
C MET A 1 -6.99 -12.97 18.26
N ILE A 2 -6.16 -13.65 17.46
CA ILE A 2 -5.32 -12.98 16.44
C ILE A 2 -5.18 -13.89 15.22
N ALA A 3 -4.88 -15.19 15.43
CA ALA A 3 -4.69 -16.12 14.33
C ALA A 3 -5.94 -16.31 13.45
N GLY A 4 -7.13 -16.41 14.06
CA GLY A 4 -8.37 -16.61 13.32
C GLY A 4 -8.77 -15.41 12.45
N GLU A 5 -8.58 -14.18 12.95
CA GLU A 5 -8.88 -12.96 12.20
C GLU A 5 -7.87 -12.75 11.07
N LEU A 6 -6.60 -13.09 11.30
CA LEU A 6 -5.56 -13.03 10.27
C LEU A 6 -5.84 -14.01 9.12
N ILE A 7 -6.21 -15.25 9.44
CA ILE A 7 -6.59 -16.25 8.43
C ILE A 7 -7.79 -15.75 7.63
N LEU A 8 -8.79 -15.17 8.30
CA LEU A 8 -9.96 -14.61 7.63
C LEU A 8 -9.58 -13.45 6.70
N ALA A 9 -8.73 -12.53 7.15
CA ALA A 9 -8.23 -11.43 6.33
C ALA A 9 -7.48 -11.93 5.08
N CYS A 10 -6.62 -12.95 5.22
CA CYS A 10 -5.94 -13.58 4.10
C CYS A 10 -6.91 -14.27 3.13
N MET A 11 -7.93 -14.98 3.65
CA MET A 11 -8.95 -15.61 2.83
C MET A 11 -9.77 -14.58 2.05
N LEU A 12 -10.13 -13.47 2.71
CA LEU A 12 -10.81 -12.35 2.07
C LEU A 12 -9.93 -11.72 0.98
N ASP A 13 -8.62 -11.57 1.20
CA ASP A 13 -7.68 -11.07 0.19
C ASP A 13 -7.64 -11.96 -1.05
N VAL A 14 -7.59 -13.27 -0.87
CA VAL A 14 -7.57 -14.22 -1.99
C VAL A 14 -8.87 -14.18 -2.78
N VAL A 15 -10.03 -14.06 -2.11
CA VAL A 15 -11.36 -14.14 -2.73
C VAL A 15 -11.80 -12.81 -3.35
N LEU A 16 -11.69 -11.72 -2.60
CA LEU A 16 -12.17 -10.40 -3.01
C LEU A 16 -11.10 -9.60 -3.77
N GLY A 17 -9.82 -9.94 -3.59
CA GLY A 17 -8.69 -9.13 -4.08
C GLY A 17 -8.75 -7.70 -3.56
N ASP A 18 -8.21 -6.78 -4.35
CA ASP A 18 -8.36 -5.34 -4.12
C ASP A 18 -9.45 -4.74 -5.03
N PRO A 19 -10.68 -4.55 -4.52
CA PRO A 19 -11.71 -3.84 -5.27
C PRO A 19 -11.26 -2.40 -5.53
N ARG A 20 -11.05 -2.06 -6.81
CA ARG A 20 -10.56 -0.74 -7.27
C ARG A 20 -11.38 0.46 -6.80
N TRP A 21 -12.63 0.22 -6.37
CA TRP A 21 -13.58 1.22 -5.89
C TRP A 21 -13.48 1.53 -4.40
N LEU A 22 -12.82 0.68 -3.59
CA LEU A 22 -12.63 0.98 -2.17
C LEU A 22 -11.47 1.97 -1.96
N PRO A 23 -11.63 2.97 -1.06
CA PRO A 23 -10.55 3.87 -0.66
C PRO A 23 -9.52 3.09 0.16
N HIS A 24 -8.64 2.39 -0.55
CA HIS A 24 -7.66 1.50 0.05
C HIS A 24 -6.57 2.32 0.78
N PRO A 25 -6.30 2.09 2.09
CA PRO A 25 -5.29 2.82 2.85
C PRO A 25 -3.91 2.87 2.18
N VAL A 26 -3.46 1.79 1.53
CA VAL A 26 -2.15 1.76 0.86
C VAL A 26 -2.10 2.75 -0.31
N ARG A 27 -3.17 2.86 -1.10
CA ARG A 27 -3.29 3.86 -2.18
C ARG A 27 -3.31 5.28 -1.62
N LEU A 28 -3.92 5.49 -0.47
CA LEU A 28 -3.91 6.79 0.21
C LEU A 28 -2.49 7.15 0.66
N MET A 29 -1.76 6.21 1.25
CA MET A 29 -0.34 6.40 1.61
C MET A 29 0.49 6.79 0.37
N GLY A 30 0.30 6.10 -0.75
CA GLY A 30 0.96 6.43 -2.02
C GLY A 30 0.65 7.86 -2.48
N ARG A 31 -0.61 8.30 -2.43
CA ARG A 31 -0.99 9.69 -2.75
C ARG A 31 -0.36 10.71 -1.81
N VAL A 32 -0.30 10.41 -0.51
CA VAL A 32 0.34 11.27 0.48
C VAL A 32 1.83 11.38 0.19
N ILE A 33 2.50 10.28 -0.17
CA ILE A 33 3.91 10.29 -0.58
C ILE A 33 4.12 11.14 -1.83
N THR A 34 3.33 10.94 -2.89
CA THR A 34 3.46 11.73 -4.13
C THR A 34 3.22 13.22 -3.89
N TRP A 35 2.20 13.55 -3.08
CA TRP A 35 1.94 14.93 -2.70
C TRP A 35 3.08 15.53 -1.88
N TYR A 36 3.61 14.77 -0.91
CA TYR A 36 4.74 15.19 -0.09
C TYR A 36 6.00 15.41 -0.91
N ASP A 37 6.34 14.49 -1.83
CA ASP A 37 7.48 14.63 -2.74
C ASP A 37 7.38 15.92 -3.59
N GLY A 38 6.20 16.20 -4.14
CA GLY A 38 5.95 17.44 -4.88
C GLY A 38 6.03 18.71 -4.04
N CYS A 39 5.74 18.65 -2.74
CA CYS A 39 5.92 19.76 -1.80
C CYS A 39 7.40 19.96 -1.43
N VAL A 40 8.12 18.86 -1.15
CA VAL A 40 9.54 18.88 -0.81
C VAL A 40 10.37 19.43 -1.96
N ARG A 41 10.14 18.97 -3.19
CA ARG A 41 10.84 19.48 -4.39
C ARG A 41 10.65 20.98 -4.63
N ARG A 42 9.58 21.58 -4.10
CA ARG A 42 9.30 23.03 -4.19
C ARG A 42 9.86 23.84 -3.03
N ALA A 43 10.02 23.23 -1.84
CA ALA A 43 10.35 23.96 -0.61
C ALA A 43 11.77 23.69 -0.10
N ALA A 44 12.32 22.49 -0.34
CA ALA A 44 13.65 22.10 0.04
C ALA A 44 14.57 22.16 -1.19
N HIS A 45 15.52 23.09 -1.17
CA HIS A 45 16.57 23.16 -2.20
C HIS A 45 17.90 22.74 -1.56
N GLY A 46 18.47 21.63 -2.06
CA GLY A 46 19.79 21.14 -1.67
C GLY A 46 19.75 19.78 -0.93
N PRO A 47 20.88 19.04 -0.97
CA PRO A 47 20.95 17.65 -0.53
C PRO A 47 20.57 17.44 0.94
N SER A 48 20.94 18.36 1.83
CA SER A 48 20.58 18.27 3.26
C SER A 48 19.08 18.47 3.52
N GLY A 49 18.41 19.32 2.73
CA GLY A 49 16.98 19.58 2.85
C GLY A 49 16.14 18.41 2.34
N GLU A 50 16.54 17.82 1.22
CA GLU A 50 15.92 16.61 0.67
C GLU A 50 16.08 15.42 1.62
N GLN A 51 17.27 15.25 2.22
CA GLN A 51 17.52 14.18 3.17
C GLN A 51 16.68 14.31 4.44
N ALA A 52 16.57 15.52 5.01
CA ALA A 52 15.74 15.76 6.19
C ALA A 52 14.25 15.51 5.92
N ALA A 53 13.77 15.92 4.74
CA ALA A 53 12.40 15.64 4.30
C ALA A 53 12.15 14.15 4.09
N GLY A 54 13.11 13.43 3.51
CA GLY A 54 13.06 11.98 3.37
C GLY A 54 12.94 11.27 4.72
N ILE A 55 13.73 11.67 5.72
CA ILE A 55 13.65 11.14 7.09
C ILE A 55 12.29 11.45 7.72
N ALA A 56 11.80 12.68 7.56
CA ALA A 56 10.51 13.08 8.10
C ALA A 56 9.35 12.26 7.50
N LEU A 57 9.38 12.00 6.19
CA LEU A 57 8.40 11.14 5.54
C LEU A 57 8.51 9.68 6.01
N ALA A 58 9.73 9.15 6.04
CA ALA A 58 10.02 7.75 6.38
C ALA A 58 9.62 7.40 7.82
N LEU A 59 9.72 8.35 8.75
CA LEU A 59 9.27 8.16 10.14
C LEU A 59 7.82 8.57 10.34
N GLY A 60 7.42 9.70 9.75
CA GLY A 60 6.12 10.31 9.96
C GLY A 60 4.98 9.48 9.39
N LEU A 61 5.13 8.95 8.18
CA LEU A 61 4.06 8.21 7.53
C LEU A 61 3.75 6.87 8.23
N PRO A 62 4.75 6.02 8.57
CA PRO A 62 4.48 4.80 9.34
C PRO A 62 3.93 5.09 10.75
N ALA A 63 4.48 6.10 11.44
CA ALA A 63 3.99 6.47 12.77
C ALA A 63 2.54 6.96 12.74
N PHE A 64 2.20 7.81 11.78
CA PHE A 64 0.84 8.32 11.60
C PHE A 64 -0.15 7.22 11.24
N THR A 65 0.22 6.34 10.29
CA THR A 65 -0.64 5.24 9.85
C THR A 65 -0.87 4.23 10.96
N TYR A 66 0.15 3.90 11.75
CA TYR A 66 0.02 3.07 12.94
C TYR A 66 -0.91 3.72 13.97
N ALA A 67 -0.69 4.98 14.32
CA ALA A 67 -1.51 5.70 15.29
C ALA A 67 -2.98 5.80 14.85
N ALA A 68 -3.23 6.09 13.58
CA ALA A 68 -4.57 6.15 13.01
C ALA A 68 -5.27 4.78 13.03
N GLY A 69 -4.56 3.71 12.64
CA GLY A 69 -5.09 2.35 12.67
C GLY A 69 -5.41 1.88 14.08
N TRP A 70 -4.50 2.10 15.03
CA TRP A 70 -4.72 1.80 16.45
C TRP A 70 -5.95 2.55 16.98
N LEU A 71 -6.03 3.85 16.75
CA LEU A 71 -7.13 4.68 17.26
C LEU A 71 -8.47 4.23 16.67
N ALA A 72 -8.51 3.88 15.39
CA ALA A 72 -9.71 3.36 14.75
C ALA A 72 -10.19 2.06 15.40
N ILE A 73 -9.29 1.12 15.67
CA ILE A 73 -9.61 -0.16 16.32
C ILE A 73 -10.09 0.06 17.76
N GLU A 74 -9.39 0.92 18.52
CA GLU A 74 -9.72 1.22 19.91
C GLU A 74 -11.09 1.91 20.05
N LEU A 75 -11.37 2.92 19.22
CA LEU A 75 -12.66 3.61 19.22
C LEU A 75 -13.80 2.66 18.81
N ALA A 76 -13.58 1.82 17.80
CA ALA A 76 -14.54 0.81 17.37
C ALA A 76 -14.81 -0.24 18.46
N GLY A 77 -13.75 -0.71 19.14
CA GLY A 77 -13.85 -1.67 20.24
C GLY A 77 -14.59 -1.13 21.45
N ARG A 78 -14.43 0.17 21.77
CA ARG A 78 -15.17 0.85 22.84
C ARG A 78 -16.67 0.96 22.54
N ALA A 79 -17.04 1.10 21.26
CA ALA A 79 -18.44 1.10 20.86
C ALA A 79 -19.04 -0.30 20.92
N HIS A 80 -18.36 -1.29 20.33
CA HIS A 80 -18.78 -2.69 20.36
C HIS A 80 -17.60 -3.64 20.03
N VAL A 81 -17.41 -4.69 20.82
CA VAL A 81 -16.29 -5.65 20.65
C VAL A 81 -16.24 -6.24 19.23
N MET A 82 -17.39 -6.64 18.67
CA MET A 82 -17.45 -7.16 17.29
C MET A 82 -17.04 -6.11 16.23
N LEU A 83 -17.32 -4.82 16.48
CA LEU A 83 -17.02 -3.76 15.53
C LEU A 83 -15.51 -3.49 15.49
N GLY A 84 -14.83 -3.56 16.63
CA GLY A 84 -13.36 -3.55 16.71
C GLY A 84 -12.72 -4.69 15.90
N ALA A 85 -13.26 -5.92 16.03
CA ALA A 85 -12.77 -7.07 15.26
C ALA A 85 -12.98 -6.89 13.74
N VAL A 86 -14.13 -6.38 13.31
CA VAL A 86 -14.39 -6.10 11.89
C VAL A 86 -13.43 -5.05 11.35
N VAL A 87 -13.21 -3.95 12.06
CA VAL A 87 -12.26 -2.90 11.65
C VAL A 87 -10.85 -3.46 11.53
N TRP A 88 -10.43 -4.30 12.49
CA TRP A 88 -9.13 -4.97 12.43
C TRP A 88 -9.00 -5.86 11.18
N VAL A 89 -10.00 -6.71 10.90
CA VAL A 89 -9.98 -7.61 9.73
C VAL A 89 -9.97 -6.81 8.43
N VAL A 90 -10.75 -5.74 8.32
CA VAL A 90 -10.79 -4.88 7.14
C VAL A 90 -9.43 -4.19 6.93
N LEU A 91 -8.85 -3.61 7.99
CA LEU A 91 -7.53 -3.00 7.90
C LEU A 91 -6.48 -4.03 7.47
N ALA A 92 -6.46 -5.21 8.11
CA ALA A 92 -5.53 -6.29 7.78
C ALA A 92 -5.69 -6.77 6.34
N TRP A 93 -6.93 -7.08 5.92
CA TRP A 93 -7.26 -7.51 4.55
C TRP A 93 -6.72 -6.52 3.53
N THR A 94 -7.02 -5.23 3.72
CA THR A 94 -6.52 -4.21 2.81
C THR A 94 -4.99 -4.16 2.79
N THR A 95 -4.31 -4.22 3.93
CA THR A 95 -2.84 -4.10 3.94
C THR A 95 -2.06 -5.29 3.35
N ILE A 96 -2.69 -6.47 3.21
CA ILE A 96 -2.01 -7.67 2.70
C ILE A 96 -1.79 -7.58 1.19
N ALA A 97 -2.81 -7.17 0.42
CA ALA A 97 -2.78 -6.93 -1.03
C ALA A 97 -2.03 -8.00 -1.85
N ALA A 98 -2.02 -9.26 -1.39
CA ALA A 98 -1.22 -10.31 -1.98
C ALA A 98 -1.79 -10.76 -3.32
N ARG A 99 -3.13 -10.73 -3.45
CA ARG A 99 -3.80 -11.01 -4.72
C ARG A 99 -3.49 -9.97 -5.79
N ASP A 100 -3.52 -8.68 -5.45
CA ASP A 100 -3.23 -7.59 -6.39
C ASP A 100 -1.78 -7.66 -6.89
N LEU A 101 -0.83 -7.91 -5.97
CA LEU A 101 0.57 -8.14 -6.34
C LEU A 101 0.74 -9.35 -7.27
N SER A 102 -0.01 -10.43 -7.02
CA SER A 102 0.03 -11.63 -7.86
C SER A 102 -0.50 -11.36 -9.27
N ASP A 103 -1.60 -10.60 -9.38
CA ASP A 103 -2.18 -10.22 -10.67
C ASP A 103 -1.22 -9.33 -11.48
N HIS A 104 -0.55 -8.38 -10.82
CA HIS A 104 0.51 -7.56 -11.44
C HIS A 104 1.71 -8.40 -11.88
N ALA A 105 2.18 -9.35 -11.07
CA ALA A 105 3.27 -10.25 -11.43
C ALA A 105 2.92 -11.14 -12.63
N LEU A 106 1.69 -11.66 -12.67
CA LEU A 106 1.19 -12.46 -13.80
C LEU A 106 1.13 -11.65 -15.09
N ALA A 107 0.75 -10.37 -15.02
CA ALA A 107 0.76 -9.49 -16.19
C ALA A 107 2.16 -9.31 -16.79
N VAL A 108 3.20 -9.22 -15.94
CA VAL A 108 4.59 -9.19 -16.41
C VAL A 108 4.96 -10.51 -17.08
N GLN A 109 4.63 -11.65 -16.45
CA GLN A 109 4.92 -12.97 -16.99
C GLN A 109 4.26 -13.20 -18.36
N LEU A 110 2.96 -12.89 -18.49
CA LEU A 110 2.23 -13.04 -19.75
C LEU A 110 2.83 -12.19 -20.87
N ALA A 111 3.32 -10.98 -20.56
CA ALA A 111 3.98 -10.12 -21.54
C ALA A 111 5.34 -10.69 -21.99
N LEU A 112 6.09 -11.33 -21.09
CA LEU A 112 7.34 -12.01 -21.41
C LEU A 112 7.12 -13.25 -22.27
N ASP A 113 6.11 -14.07 -21.95
CA ASP A 113 5.78 -15.28 -22.71
C ASP A 113 5.35 -14.96 -24.16
N GLN A 114 4.79 -13.78 -24.38
CA GLN A 114 4.43 -13.26 -25.71
C GLN A 114 5.60 -12.60 -26.46
N GLY A 115 6.80 -12.55 -25.87
CA GLY A 115 7.97 -11.86 -26.45
C GLY A 115 7.84 -10.33 -26.47
N ALA A 116 6.85 -9.77 -25.77
CA ALA A 116 6.54 -8.33 -25.77
C ALA A 116 7.31 -7.59 -24.66
N LEU A 117 8.63 -7.50 -24.79
CA LEU A 117 9.53 -6.87 -23.79
C LEU A 117 9.11 -5.46 -23.39
N ALA A 118 8.68 -4.63 -24.33
CA ALA A 118 8.19 -3.28 -24.03
C ALA A 118 6.96 -3.29 -23.09
N ARG A 119 6.03 -4.22 -23.30
CA ARG A 119 4.85 -4.39 -22.42
C ARG A 119 5.23 -4.96 -21.06
N ALA A 120 6.20 -5.89 -21.03
CA ALA A 120 6.71 -6.44 -19.77
C ALA A 120 7.37 -5.36 -18.91
N ARG A 121 8.17 -4.47 -19.52
CA ARG A 121 8.77 -3.30 -18.84
C ARG A 121 7.70 -2.35 -18.30
N GLN A 122 6.69 -2.04 -19.10
CA GLN A 122 5.60 -1.17 -18.67
C GLN A 122 4.81 -1.77 -17.49
N ALA A 123 4.52 -3.08 -17.53
CA ALA A 123 3.87 -3.78 -16.42
C ALA A 123 4.76 -3.83 -15.18
N LEU A 124 6.07 -4.03 -15.35
CA LEU A 124 7.04 -4.04 -14.25
C LEU A 124 7.13 -2.66 -13.57
N ALA A 125 7.09 -1.57 -14.33
CA ALA A 125 7.07 -0.20 -13.82
C ALA A 125 5.87 0.08 -12.88
N GLN A 126 4.79 -0.70 -12.97
CA GLN A 126 3.64 -0.57 -12.07
C GLN A 126 3.88 -1.25 -10.71
N ILE A 127 4.85 -2.16 -10.62
CA ILE A 127 5.23 -2.88 -9.40
C ILE A 127 6.38 -2.16 -8.68
N VAL A 128 7.32 -1.61 -9.44
CA VAL A 128 8.54 -1.01 -8.90
C VAL A 128 8.54 0.50 -9.06
N GLY A 129 8.99 1.23 -8.04
CA GLY A 129 9.11 2.69 -8.09
C GLY A 129 10.31 3.22 -8.88
N ARG A 130 10.94 2.42 -9.75
CA ARG A 130 12.15 2.79 -10.52
C ARG A 130 11.89 2.69 -12.02
N ASP A 131 12.62 3.46 -12.81
CA ASP A 131 12.55 3.39 -14.28
C ASP A 131 13.00 2.01 -14.77
N THR A 132 12.11 1.32 -15.48
CA THR A 132 12.33 -0.02 -16.04
C THR A 132 12.60 0.00 -17.54
N ASP A 133 12.59 1.17 -18.18
CA ASP A 133 12.75 1.31 -19.63
C ASP A 133 14.13 0.87 -20.14
N GLN A 134 15.13 0.85 -19.26
CA GLN A 134 16.52 0.51 -19.58
C GLN A 134 16.93 -0.95 -19.28
N LEU A 135 16.00 -1.80 -18.82
CA LEU A 135 16.26 -3.22 -18.46
C LEU A 135 15.98 -4.16 -19.63
#